data_AF-A0A6P3X603-F1
#
_entry.id   AF-A0A6P3X603-F1
#
_cell.length_a   1.000
_cell.length_b   1.000
_cell.length_c   1.000
_cell.angle_alpha   90.00
_cell.angle_beta   90.00
_cell.angle_gamma   90.00
#
_symmetry.space_group_name_H-M   'P 1'
#
loop_
_entity.id
_entity.type
_entity.pdbx_description
1 polymer ?
#
loop_
_entity_poly.entity_id
_entity_poly.type
_entity_poly.pdbx_seq_one_letter_code
_entity_poly.pdbx_strand_id
1 'polypeptide(L)'
;MQHSPRVEHVCKMPKEEDPLTTLIPGTSVWSRLRRWFLRTRIVSRRHPFTRWCVKSNKAFRYDISRHIESYPYMIHPFSSFRIMWETAMTVFIIAALIVTPILFTFFVNHEKWHINHAINAVLVCDIVLWFLTGYYDHQTQSIILDSRIVASKYLRGFFVLNVLPVLPLEFLATAREPIWFLKSVNLLKIVWMRNLLIYSRRLYYVYRINFHLYKIAEMGVIMVIYVHWVACLEYYIPLIVAKVAGPDDESWIRSAYMLKRETRFQIYLACLHRALIALAASAHYLNMQTTEDIVYNLILTILGFFAFIYLLARFLQLMTTFHSTNKRHLKLIQQLQQYMRHKELPYFLQRRLLAYYNYRNQKGLERDKQIMRYVSPYLREKLLLHNYMSLLKNVELFRHLPQTIVTQLADALHSEIFITNDVLIKAGTRGDALYIVASGTVAVFNNVGKEICHLEDGAYFGEIALVMEDEWRIASVVAVENCEVHVLSRVNFQRVLAPYPDLLTHLQNVALAFLEQLLSLEEAGELDFSTLASVKINISSIKTRRRD
;
A
#
# COMPACT_ATOMS: atom_id res chain seq x y z
N MET A 1 13.25 36.31 15.95
CA MET A 1 12.94 34.88 15.83
C MET A 1 13.06 34.24 17.21
N GLN A 2 12.00 34.26 18.02
CA GLN A 2 11.95 33.46 19.24
C GLN A 2 11.55 32.05 18.81
N HIS A 3 12.48 31.10 18.89
CA HIS A 3 12.14 29.69 18.74
C HIS A 3 11.12 29.34 19.81
N SER A 4 9.95 28.83 19.40
CA SER A 4 8.98 28.24 20.33
C SER A 4 9.72 27.25 21.24
N PRO A 5 9.41 27.21 22.56
CA PRO A 5 10.10 26.33 23.49
C PRO A 5 9.95 24.90 22.98
N ARG A 6 11.03 24.36 22.40
CA ARG A 6 11.08 22.95 22.06
C ARG A 6 11.02 22.25 23.41
N VAL A 7 9.92 21.55 23.65
CA VAL A 7 9.87 20.55 24.71
C VAL A 7 10.79 19.42 24.26
N GLU A 8 12.08 19.63 24.42
CA GLU A 8 13.06 18.59 24.26
C GLU A 8 12.87 17.66 25.45
N HIS A 9 12.38 16.47 25.15
CA HIS A 9 12.33 15.42 26.13
C HIS A 9 13.78 15.09 26.54
N VAL A 10 14.22 15.72 27.64
CA VAL A 10 15.41 15.30 28.36
C VAL A 10 15.03 14.01 29.05
N CYS A 11 15.29 12.91 28.36
CA CYS A 11 15.03 11.56 28.86
C CYS A 11 15.85 11.32 30.13
N LYS A 12 15.25 11.59 31.30
CA LYS A 12 15.81 11.23 32.61
C LYS A 12 15.73 9.72 32.89
N MET A 13 14.96 8.99 32.09
CA MET A 13 15.03 7.53 32.09
C MET A 13 16.44 7.14 31.63
N PRO A 14 17.18 6.33 32.40
CA PRO A 14 18.50 5.88 32.01
C PRO A 14 18.41 5.24 30.62
N LYS A 15 19.43 5.46 29.77
CA LYS A 15 19.51 4.77 28.47
C LYS A 15 19.35 3.28 28.74
N GLU A 16 18.22 2.72 28.29
CA GLU A 16 17.87 1.34 28.58
C GLU A 16 18.96 0.43 28.00
N GLU A 17 19.74 -0.21 28.88
CA GLU A 17 20.73 -1.20 28.49
C GLU A 17 20.05 -2.36 27.77
N ASP A 18 20.75 -2.91 26.77
CA ASP A 18 20.26 -4.05 26.01
C ASP A 18 19.94 -5.20 26.98
N PRO A 19 18.70 -5.73 27.01
CA PRO A 19 18.35 -6.84 27.91
C PRO A 19 19.30 -8.04 27.76
N LEU A 20 19.93 -8.23 26.59
CA LEU A 20 20.92 -9.28 26.39
C LEU A 20 22.26 -9.00 27.08
N THR A 21 22.66 -7.74 27.25
CA THR A 21 23.91 -7.39 27.95
C THR A 21 23.76 -7.53 29.45
N THR A 22 22.56 -7.33 30.00
CA THR A 22 22.27 -7.56 31.42
C THR A 22 22.16 -9.06 31.74
N LEU A 23 21.54 -9.87 30.86
CA LEU A 23 21.39 -11.32 31.06
C LEU A 23 22.68 -12.11 30.81
N ILE A 24 23.54 -11.65 29.91
CA ILE A 24 24.83 -12.29 29.59
C ILE A 24 25.94 -11.23 29.71
N PRO A 25 26.48 -11.07 30.93
CA PRO A 25 27.57 -10.12 31.17
C PRO A 25 28.89 -10.62 30.55
N GLY A 26 29.81 -9.68 30.30
CA GLY A 26 31.16 -9.96 29.79
C GLY A 26 31.38 -9.63 28.31
N THR A 27 32.64 -9.39 27.96
CA THR A 27 33.10 -8.92 26.62
C THR A 27 33.82 -10.01 25.80
N SER A 28 33.91 -11.24 26.33
CA SER A 28 34.58 -12.35 25.67
C SER A 28 34.00 -12.65 24.28
N VAL A 29 34.81 -13.25 23.40
CA VAL A 29 34.37 -13.65 22.06
C VAL A 29 33.16 -14.59 22.15
N TRP A 30 33.17 -15.52 23.11
CA TRP A 30 32.05 -16.43 23.39
C TRP A 30 30.79 -15.73 23.89
N SER A 31 30.89 -14.73 24.77
CA SER A 31 29.71 -13.97 25.22
C SER A 31 29.12 -13.14 24.07
N ARG A 32 29.96 -12.58 23.19
CA ARG A 32 29.53 -11.89 21.97
C ARG A 32 28.82 -12.83 20.99
N LEU A 33 29.38 -13.99 20.71
CA LEU A 33 28.77 -15.01 19.85
C LEU A 33 27.45 -15.52 20.42
N ARG A 34 27.38 -15.82 21.72
CA ARG A 34 26.15 -16.27 22.40
C ARG A 34 25.05 -15.22 22.34
N ARG A 35 25.38 -13.94 22.60
CA ARG A 35 24.42 -12.83 22.45
C ARG A 35 23.96 -12.67 21.01
N TRP A 36 24.86 -12.75 20.04
CA TRP A 36 24.49 -12.69 18.63
C TRP A 36 23.52 -13.82 18.25
N PHE A 37 23.81 -15.06 18.63
CA PHE A 37 22.97 -16.21 18.36
C PHE A 37 21.59 -16.12 19.06
N LEU A 38 21.53 -15.66 20.30
CA LEU A 38 20.24 -15.44 20.97
C LEU A 38 19.44 -14.32 20.30
N ARG A 39 20.11 -13.24 19.89
CA ARG A 39 19.48 -12.09 19.22
C ARG A 39 18.81 -12.48 17.90
N THR A 40 19.28 -13.51 17.20
CA THR A 40 18.61 -13.99 15.98
C THR A 40 17.30 -14.72 16.28
N ARG A 41 17.18 -15.40 17.42
CA ARG A 41 16.03 -16.26 17.80
C ARG A 41 14.95 -15.57 18.63
N ILE A 42 15.28 -14.51 19.35
CA ILE A 42 14.31 -13.73 20.15
C ILE A 42 13.50 -12.75 19.27
N VAL A 43 12.48 -12.14 19.87
CA VAL A 43 11.64 -11.12 19.22
C VAL A 43 12.46 -9.97 18.63
N SER A 44 12.19 -9.62 17.37
CA SER A 44 12.89 -8.56 16.65
C SER A 44 12.01 -7.33 16.48
N ARG A 45 12.56 -6.14 16.75
CA ARG A 45 11.88 -4.85 16.48
C ARG A 45 11.70 -4.56 14.99
N ARG A 46 12.46 -5.23 14.12
CA ARG A 46 12.35 -5.07 12.66
C ARG A 46 11.11 -5.75 12.11
N HIS A 47 10.56 -6.74 12.80
CA HIS A 47 9.36 -7.44 12.38
C HIS A 47 8.12 -6.54 12.58
N PRO A 48 7.27 -6.31 11.56
CA PRO A 48 6.15 -5.37 11.62
C PRO A 48 5.11 -5.76 12.68
N PHE A 49 4.82 -7.07 12.81
CA PHE A 49 3.85 -7.56 13.79
C PHE A 49 4.34 -7.45 15.23
N THR A 50 5.65 -7.27 15.47
CA THR A 50 6.15 -7.07 16.84
C THR A 50 5.51 -5.85 17.48
N ARG A 51 5.37 -4.74 16.75
CA ARG A 51 4.75 -3.53 17.29
C ARG A 51 3.25 -3.68 17.54
N TRP A 52 2.59 -4.59 16.80
CA TRP A 52 1.16 -4.82 16.93
C TRP A 52 0.85 -5.76 18.10
N CYS A 53 1.61 -6.84 18.23
CA CYS A 53 1.44 -7.83 19.30
C CYS A 53 2.07 -7.38 20.62
N VAL A 54 3.20 -6.67 20.56
CA VAL A 54 3.95 -6.19 21.73
C VAL A 54 3.82 -4.67 21.81
N LYS A 55 2.88 -4.22 22.66
CA LYS A 55 2.37 -2.85 22.68
C LYS A 55 3.34 -1.81 23.27
N SER A 56 4.35 -2.22 24.05
CA SER A 56 5.27 -1.28 24.73
C SER A 56 6.70 -1.81 24.85
N ASN A 57 7.66 -0.92 25.10
CA ASN A 57 9.06 -1.31 25.36
C ASN A 57 9.18 -2.23 26.59
N LYS A 58 8.38 -1.98 27.64
CA LYS A 58 8.35 -2.83 28.84
C LYS A 58 7.85 -4.24 28.51
N ALA A 59 6.76 -4.36 27.74
CA ALA A 59 6.25 -5.65 27.29
C ALA A 59 7.25 -6.38 26.39
N PHE A 60 7.98 -5.65 25.54
CA PHE A 60 9.04 -6.20 24.70
C PHE A 60 10.20 -6.77 25.51
N ARG A 61 10.65 -6.07 26.55
CA ARG A 61 11.71 -6.57 27.44
C ARG A 61 11.24 -7.76 28.26
N TYR A 62 10.02 -7.69 28.81
CA TYR A 62 9.42 -8.80 29.54
C TYR A 62 9.35 -10.07 28.67
N ASP A 63 8.95 -9.94 27.41
CA ASP A 63 8.87 -11.07 26.50
C ASP A 63 10.25 -11.65 26.16
N ILE A 64 11.28 -10.81 26.01
CA ILE A 64 12.68 -11.26 25.86
C ILE A 64 13.13 -12.04 27.10
N SER A 65 12.95 -11.49 28.30
CA SER A 65 13.34 -12.17 29.56
C SER A 65 12.60 -13.49 29.72
N ARG A 66 11.28 -13.50 29.55
CA ARG A 66 10.43 -14.70 29.59
C ARG A 66 10.88 -15.77 28.59
N HIS A 67 11.23 -15.37 27.36
CA HIS A 67 11.71 -16.29 26.34
C HIS A 67 13.06 -16.91 26.73
N ILE A 68 14.02 -16.10 27.19
CA ILE A 68 15.36 -16.58 27.54
C ILE A 68 15.33 -17.48 28.78
N GLU A 69 14.54 -17.12 29.80
CA GLU A 69 14.48 -17.85 31.07
C GLU A 69 13.62 -19.11 30.97
N SER A 70 12.42 -19.02 30.39
CA SER A 70 11.44 -20.12 30.41
C SER A 70 11.49 -21.00 29.15
N TYR A 71 11.94 -20.48 27.99
CA TYR A 71 11.85 -21.18 26.70
C TYR A 71 13.13 -21.07 25.84
N PRO A 72 14.32 -21.43 26.37
CA PRO A 72 15.61 -21.15 25.72
C PRO A 72 15.85 -21.86 24.37
N TYR A 73 15.13 -22.94 24.09
CA TYR A 73 15.26 -23.73 22.85
C TYR A 73 14.26 -23.31 21.77
N MET A 74 13.22 -22.57 22.13
CA MET A 74 12.18 -22.17 21.20
C MET A 74 12.62 -20.96 20.38
N ILE A 75 12.10 -20.87 19.16
CA ILE A 75 12.28 -19.76 18.24
C ILE A 75 11.05 -18.88 18.35
N HIS A 76 11.28 -17.59 18.56
CA HIS A 76 10.20 -16.63 18.61
C HIS A 76 9.60 -16.44 17.20
N PRO A 77 8.26 -16.44 17.02
CA PRO A 77 7.62 -16.31 15.70
C PRO A 77 8.02 -15.02 14.97
N PHE A 78 8.26 -13.93 15.71
CA PHE A 78 8.68 -12.63 15.18
C PHE A 78 10.20 -12.39 15.27
N SER A 79 10.98 -13.46 15.27
CA SER A 79 12.44 -13.38 15.29
C SER A 79 13.03 -13.06 13.92
N SER A 80 14.24 -12.47 13.92
CA SER A 80 14.96 -12.19 12.66
C SER A 80 15.33 -13.49 11.94
N PHE A 81 15.69 -14.54 12.68
CA PHE A 81 15.94 -15.88 12.14
C PHE A 81 14.72 -16.43 11.42
N ARG A 82 13.53 -16.35 12.02
CA ARG A 82 12.31 -16.90 11.40
C ARG A 82 11.97 -16.18 10.09
N ILE A 83 12.12 -14.86 10.01
CA ILE A 83 11.94 -14.12 8.75
C ILE A 83 12.92 -14.60 7.67
N MET A 84 14.20 -14.69 8.02
CA MET A 84 15.25 -15.11 7.08
C MET A 84 14.99 -16.52 6.57
N TRP A 85 14.62 -17.43 7.48
CA TRP A 85 14.27 -18.81 7.15
C TRP A 85 13.03 -18.88 6.25
N GLU A 86 11.93 -18.17 6.58
CA GLU A 86 10.73 -18.15 5.74
C GLU A 86 11.01 -17.55 4.34
N THR A 87 11.91 -16.57 4.25
CA THR A 87 12.35 -16.00 2.96
C THR A 87 13.10 -17.03 2.12
N ALA A 88 14.09 -17.71 2.73
CA ALA A 88 14.83 -18.77 2.06
C ALA A 88 13.91 -19.94 1.66
N MET A 89 13.01 -20.37 2.55
CA MET A 89 12.05 -21.43 2.29
C MET A 89 11.04 -21.07 1.22
N THR A 90 10.64 -19.81 1.08
CA THR A 90 9.74 -19.38 -0.01
C THR A 90 10.38 -19.64 -1.36
N VAL A 91 11.64 -19.23 -1.56
CA VAL A 91 12.38 -19.48 -2.80
C VAL A 91 12.64 -20.98 -3.00
N PHE A 92 13.04 -21.67 -1.92
CA PHE A 92 13.32 -23.09 -1.96
C PHE A 92 12.09 -23.94 -2.29
N ILE A 93 10.92 -23.64 -1.73
CA ILE A 93 9.68 -24.38 -2.02
C ILE A 93 9.29 -24.19 -3.49
N ILE A 94 9.43 -22.98 -4.06
CA ILE A 94 9.19 -22.76 -5.50
C ILE A 94 10.13 -23.65 -6.32
N ALA A 95 11.43 -23.65 -6.00
CA ALA A 95 12.40 -24.50 -6.69
C ALA A 95 12.08 -25.99 -6.53
N ALA A 96 11.74 -26.45 -5.32
CA ALA A 96 11.38 -27.84 -5.05
C ALA A 96 10.12 -28.27 -5.84
N LEU A 97 9.12 -27.39 -5.94
CA LEU A 97 7.91 -27.63 -6.72
C LEU A 97 8.15 -27.65 -8.23
N ILE A 98 9.17 -26.96 -8.74
CA ILE A 98 9.55 -27.04 -10.17
C ILE A 98 10.41 -28.30 -10.41
N VAL A 99 11.40 -28.54 -9.55
CA VAL A 99 12.38 -29.62 -9.78
C VAL A 99 11.78 -31.00 -9.57
N THR A 100 10.91 -31.18 -8.56
CA THR A 100 10.33 -32.50 -8.23
C THR A 100 9.66 -33.16 -9.44
N PRO A 101 8.62 -32.57 -10.08
CA PRO A 101 7.95 -33.24 -11.20
C PRO A 101 8.91 -33.53 -12.38
N ILE A 102 9.87 -32.64 -12.68
CA ILE A 102 10.89 -32.87 -13.71
C ILE A 102 11.74 -34.12 -13.42
N LEU A 103 12.15 -34.31 -12.17
CA LEU A 103 12.92 -35.51 -11.77
C LEU A 103 12.10 -36.79 -11.99
N PHE A 104 10.80 -36.75 -11.71
CA PHE A 104 9.92 -37.90 -11.89
C PHE A 104 9.65 -38.24 -13.35
N THR A 105 9.54 -37.24 -14.22
CA THR A 105 9.13 -37.42 -15.61
C THR A 105 10.30 -37.69 -16.54
N PHE A 106 11.41 -36.98 -16.37
CA PHE A 106 12.52 -36.99 -17.33
C PHE A 106 13.77 -37.72 -16.82
N PHE A 107 13.82 -38.09 -15.53
CA PHE A 107 14.95 -38.79 -14.90
C PHE A 107 14.52 -40.11 -14.26
N VAL A 108 13.76 -40.90 -15.02
CA VAL A 108 13.11 -42.14 -14.57
C VAL A 108 14.11 -43.23 -14.14
N ASN A 109 15.31 -43.25 -14.73
CA ASN A 109 16.36 -44.24 -14.45
C ASN A 109 17.17 -43.92 -13.17
N HIS A 110 16.62 -43.12 -12.25
CA HIS A 110 17.27 -42.70 -10.99
C HIS A 110 18.53 -41.84 -11.16
N GLU A 111 18.82 -41.40 -12.38
CA GLU A 111 19.78 -40.34 -12.64
C GLU A 111 19.39 -39.11 -11.80
N LYS A 112 20.30 -38.66 -10.93
CA LYS A 112 20.10 -37.47 -10.08
C LYS A 112 19.08 -37.58 -8.95
N TRP A 113 18.71 -38.78 -8.53
CA TRP A 113 17.76 -38.95 -7.41
C TRP A 113 18.25 -38.39 -6.06
N HIS A 114 19.57 -38.30 -5.87
CA HIS A 114 20.18 -37.59 -4.75
C HIS A 114 19.67 -36.15 -4.57
N ILE A 115 19.24 -35.49 -5.65
CA ILE A 115 18.63 -34.15 -5.60
C ILE A 115 17.29 -34.20 -4.85
N ASN A 116 16.45 -35.22 -5.08
CA ASN A 116 15.17 -35.37 -4.36
C ASN A 116 15.41 -35.64 -2.86
N HIS A 117 16.42 -36.44 -2.52
CA HIS A 117 16.82 -36.64 -1.12
C HIS A 117 17.31 -35.35 -0.46
N ALA A 118 18.11 -34.55 -1.16
CA ALA A 118 18.56 -33.25 -0.67
C ALA A 118 17.37 -32.29 -0.48
N ILE A 119 16.41 -32.29 -1.41
CA ILE A 119 15.18 -31.53 -1.27
C ILE A 119 14.42 -31.97 -0.01
N ASN A 120 14.23 -33.28 0.14
CA ASN A 120 13.53 -33.86 1.28
C ASN A 120 14.21 -33.47 2.61
N ALA A 121 15.54 -33.52 2.70
CA ALA A 121 16.26 -33.14 3.91
C ALA A 121 15.96 -31.70 4.35
N VAL A 122 15.96 -30.74 3.42
CA VAL A 122 15.65 -29.33 3.73
C VAL A 122 14.19 -29.17 4.17
N LEU A 123 13.26 -29.88 3.52
CA LEU A 123 11.84 -29.87 3.93
C LEU A 123 11.65 -30.48 5.33
N VAL A 124 12.38 -31.56 5.67
CA VAL A 124 12.39 -32.11 7.05
C VAL A 124 12.92 -31.08 8.03
N CYS A 125 13.98 -30.34 7.70
CA CYS A 125 14.48 -29.25 8.56
C CYS A 125 13.39 -28.20 8.82
N ASP A 126 12.61 -27.81 7.81
CA ASP A 126 11.47 -26.91 8.03
C ASP A 126 10.44 -27.53 8.97
N ILE A 127 10.03 -28.79 8.76
CA ILE A 127 9.10 -29.50 9.64
C ILE A 127 9.58 -29.50 11.10
N VAL A 128 10.86 -29.79 11.35
CA VAL A 128 11.45 -29.72 12.69
C VAL A 128 11.36 -28.31 13.27
N LEU A 129 11.62 -27.28 12.46
CA LEU A 129 11.51 -25.89 12.90
C LEU A 129 10.08 -25.48 13.24
N TRP A 130 9.04 -26.11 12.68
CA TRP A 130 7.66 -25.87 13.09
C TRP A 130 7.39 -26.31 14.54
N PHE A 131 8.01 -27.39 15.01
CA PHE A 131 7.93 -27.81 16.41
C PHE A 131 8.69 -26.86 17.35
N LEU A 132 9.73 -26.21 16.83
CA LEU A 132 10.58 -25.30 17.59
C LEU A 132 10.14 -23.83 17.51
N THR A 133 9.15 -23.48 16.69
CA THR A 133 8.71 -22.09 16.52
C THR A 133 7.38 -21.85 17.23
N GLY A 134 7.32 -20.85 18.10
CA GLY A 134 6.07 -20.46 18.74
C GLY A 134 5.07 -19.84 17.76
N TYR A 135 3.86 -19.55 18.24
CA TYR A 135 2.85 -18.86 17.44
C TYR A 135 2.16 -17.76 18.25
N TYR A 136 1.62 -16.78 17.53
CA TYR A 136 0.76 -15.75 18.12
C TYR A 136 -0.69 -16.23 18.10
N ASP A 137 -1.34 -16.21 19.25
CA ASP A 137 -2.76 -16.51 19.38
C ASP A 137 -3.59 -15.23 19.36
N HIS A 138 -4.51 -15.15 18.40
CA HIS A 138 -5.38 -13.99 18.23
C HIS A 138 -6.48 -13.91 19.29
N GLN A 139 -6.90 -15.03 19.87
CA GLN A 139 -7.95 -15.05 20.89
C GLN A 139 -7.44 -14.54 22.23
N THR A 140 -6.31 -15.07 22.69
CA THR A 140 -5.68 -14.65 23.95
C THR A 140 -4.78 -13.41 23.81
N GLN A 141 -4.56 -12.91 22.58
CA GLN A 141 -3.60 -11.84 22.25
C GLN A 141 -2.20 -12.08 22.84
N SER A 142 -1.77 -13.33 22.90
CA SER A 142 -0.53 -13.73 23.56
C SER A 142 0.36 -14.56 22.65
N ILE A 143 1.67 -14.50 22.90
CA ILE A 143 2.66 -15.31 22.19
C ILE A 143 2.89 -16.58 23.00
N ILE A 144 2.59 -17.71 22.38
CA ILE A 144 2.71 -19.04 22.98
C ILE A 144 4.03 -19.65 22.50
N LEU A 145 4.93 -19.89 23.46
CA LEU A 145 6.24 -20.50 23.26
C LEU A 145 6.36 -21.89 23.91
N ASP A 146 5.32 -22.39 24.58
CA ASP A 146 5.38 -23.73 25.17
C ASP A 146 5.44 -24.82 24.08
N SER A 147 6.56 -25.53 24.04
CA SER A 147 6.83 -26.60 23.08
C SER A 147 5.74 -27.68 23.03
N ARG A 148 5.12 -28.05 24.17
CA ARG A 148 4.09 -29.10 24.23
C ARG A 148 2.81 -28.64 23.55
N ILE A 149 2.41 -27.39 23.80
CA ILE A 149 1.22 -26.79 23.22
C ILE A 149 1.42 -26.59 21.71
N VAL A 150 2.59 -26.09 21.31
CA VAL A 150 2.97 -25.91 19.89
C VAL A 150 2.97 -27.25 19.16
N ALA A 151 3.62 -28.28 19.71
CA ALA A 151 3.68 -29.61 19.12
C ALA A 151 2.29 -30.24 18.96
N SER A 152 1.47 -30.21 20.02
CA SER A 152 0.09 -30.73 20.00
C SER A 152 -0.76 -30.05 18.91
N LYS A 153 -0.68 -28.72 18.81
CA LYS A 153 -1.38 -27.96 17.77
C LYS A 153 -0.92 -28.32 16.36
N TYR A 154 0.39 -28.49 16.16
CA TYR A 154 0.92 -28.85 14.84
C TYR A 154 0.56 -30.28 14.44
N LEU A 155 0.66 -31.24 15.37
CA LEU A 155 0.31 -32.65 15.16
C LEU A 155 -1.18 -32.85 14.81
N ARG A 156 -2.09 -32.13 15.47
CA ARG A 156 -3.54 -32.19 15.17
C ARG A 156 -3.93 -31.50 13.87
N GLY A 157 -3.07 -30.64 13.35
CA GLY A 157 -3.33 -29.85 12.15
C GLY A 157 -2.77 -30.51 10.90
N PHE A 158 -1.71 -29.91 10.37
CA PHE A 158 -1.21 -30.19 9.02
C PHE A 158 0.05 -31.06 9.00
N PHE A 159 0.43 -31.65 10.12
CA PHE A 159 1.65 -32.46 10.24
C PHE A 159 1.71 -33.59 9.21
N VAL A 160 0.66 -34.42 9.11
CA VAL A 160 0.59 -35.54 8.17
C VAL A 160 0.79 -35.08 6.73
N LEU A 161 0.15 -33.96 6.37
CA LEU A 161 0.24 -33.37 5.03
C LEU A 161 1.63 -32.81 4.69
N ASN A 162 2.44 -32.44 5.70
CA ASN A 162 3.82 -32.00 5.46
C ASN A 162 4.81 -33.17 5.43
N VAL A 163 4.57 -34.22 6.23
CA VAL A 163 5.47 -35.37 6.36
C VAL A 163 5.32 -36.35 5.20
N LEU A 164 4.09 -36.70 4.83
CA LEU A 164 3.81 -37.72 3.82
C LEU A 164 4.58 -37.50 2.49
N PRO A 165 4.71 -36.28 1.93
CA PRO A 165 5.45 -36.05 0.69
C PRO A 165 6.98 -36.18 0.77
N VAL A 166 7.51 -36.26 1.99
CA VAL A 166 8.94 -36.19 2.30
C VAL A 166 9.45 -37.54 2.86
N LEU A 167 8.54 -38.44 3.21
CA LEU A 167 8.88 -39.78 3.68
C LEU A 167 9.68 -40.53 2.61
N PRO A 168 10.86 -41.07 2.96
CA PRO A 168 11.66 -41.83 2.02
C PRO A 168 11.14 -43.28 1.96
N LEU A 169 9.89 -43.43 1.51
CA LEU A 169 9.19 -44.73 1.42
C LEU A 169 9.87 -45.72 0.47
N GLU A 170 10.77 -45.23 -0.37
CA GLU A 170 11.60 -46.07 -1.23
C GLU A 170 12.55 -46.99 -0.49
N PHE A 171 12.99 -46.65 0.74
CA PHE A 171 13.81 -47.55 1.55
C PHE A 171 13.00 -48.70 2.16
N LEU A 172 11.67 -48.61 2.13
CA LEU A 172 10.77 -49.69 2.56
C LEU A 172 10.46 -50.67 1.42
N ALA A 173 10.82 -50.35 0.17
CA ALA A 173 10.67 -51.27 -0.94
C ALA A 173 11.68 -52.42 -0.80
N THR A 174 11.16 -53.64 -0.64
CA THR A 174 11.97 -54.87 -0.56
C THR A 174 12.67 -55.16 -1.88
N ALA A 175 13.86 -55.77 -1.80
CA ALA A 175 14.77 -56.03 -2.93
C ALA A 175 14.20 -56.90 -4.08
N ARG A 176 12.97 -57.40 -3.99
CA ARG A 176 12.34 -58.27 -5.01
C ARG A 176 11.45 -57.54 -6.01
N GLU A 177 10.84 -56.41 -5.66
CA GLU A 177 9.91 -55.69 -6.54
C GLU A 177 10.08 -54.16 -6.32
N PRO A 178 10.60 -53.40 -7.30
CA PRO A 178 10.71 -51.96 -7.15
C PRO A 178 9.31 -51.35 -7.20
N ILE A 179 8.81 -50.99 -6.02
CA ILE A 179 7.49 -50.37 -5.86
C ILE A 179 7.54 -48.92 -6.35
N TRP A 180 7.53 -48.73 -7.67
CA TRP A 180 7.62 -47.43 -8.34
C TRP A 180 6.50 -46.46 -7.90
N PHE A 181 5.33 -46.98 -7.51
CA PHE A 181 4.21 -46.17 -7.02
C PHE A 181 4.49 -45.53 -5.64
N LEU A 182 5.32 -46.14 -4.79
CA LEU A 182 5.75 -45.51 -3.53
C LEU A 182 6.62 -44.27 -3.79
N LYS A 183 7.35 -44.24 -4.91
CA LYS A 183 8.12 -43.05 -5.29
C LYS A 183 7.17 -41.91 -5.66
N SER A 184 6.08 -42.19 -6.38
CA SER A 184 5.06 -41.20 -6.79
C SER A 184 4.42 -40.45 -5.62
N VAL A 185 4.48 -40.97 -4.38
CA VAL A 185 4.07 -40.24 -3.17
C VAL A 185 4.78 -38.90 -3.00
N ASN A 186 6.02 -38.75 -3.50
CA ASN A 186 6.73 -37.47 -3.49
C ASN A 186 6.05 -36.40 -4.37
N LEU A 187 5.17 -36.76 -5.32
CA LEU A 187 4.35 -35.79 -6.06
C LEU A 187 3.31 -35.12 -5.16
N LEU A 188 3.01 -35.67 -3.97
CA LEU A 188 2.23 -34.95 -2.95
C LEU A 188 2.94 -33.70 -2.42
N LYS A 189 4.19 -33.43 -2.83
CA LYS A 189 4.88 -32.17 -2.52
C LYS A 189 4.09 -30.95 -2.98
N ILE A 190 3.17 -31.07 -3.95
CA ILE A 190 2.24 -29.99 -4.31
C ILE A 190 1.46 -29.43 -3.11
N VAL A 191 1.23 -30.21 -2.05
CA VAL A 191 0.60 -29.75 -0.80
C VAL A 191 1.39 -28.63 -0.12
N TRP A 192 2.70 -28.54 -0.37
CA TRP A 192 3.55 -27.45 0.10
C TRP A 192 3.24 -26.09 -0.54
N MET A 193 2.42 -26.04 -1.59
CA MET A 193 1.82 -24.80 -2.09
C MET A 193 1.11 -24.01 -0.98
N ARG A 194 0.48 -24.70 -0.02
CA ARG A 194 -0.11 -24.03 1.15
C ARG A 194 0.95 -23.27 1.95
N ASN A 195 2.10 -23.89 2.21
CA ASN A 195 3.18 -23.28 2.99
C ASN A 195 3.77 -22.09 2.22
N LEU A 196 3.90 -22.21 0.90
CA LEU A 196 4.29 -21.10 0.02
C LEU A 196 3.36 -19.88 0.17
N LEU A 197 2.04 -20.08 0.16
CA LEU A 197 1.05 -19.01 0.35
C LEU A 197 1.08 -18.38 1.76
N ILE A 198 1.36 -19.19 2.78
CA ILE A 198 1.49 -18.70 4.16
C ILE A 198 2.73 -17.83 4.29
N TYR A 199 3.88 -18.30 3.80
CA TYR A 199 5.14 -17.58 3.88
C TYR A 199 5.10 -16.31 3.03
N SER A 200 4.62 -16.38 1.78
CA SER A 200 4.51 -15.20 0.91
C SER A 200 3.66 -14.09 1.54
N ARG A 201 2.53 -14.45 2.18
CA ARG A 201 1.68 -13.49 2.89
C ARG A 201 2.39 -12.86 4.08
N ARG A 202 3.13 -13.64 4.89
CA ARG A 202 3.90 -13.10 6.02
C ARG A 202 4.98 -12.13 5.53
N LEU A 203 5.71 -12.51 4.49
CA LEU A 203 6.77 -11.69 3.89
C LEU A 203 6.23 -10.39 3.28
N TYR A 204 5.04 -10.41 2.68
CA TYR A 204 4.36 -9.19 2.21
C TYR A 204 4.26 -8.12 3.30
N TYR A 205 3.82 -8.50 4.51
CA TYR A 205 3.74 -7.57 5.63
C TYR A 205 5.12 -7.14 6.14
N VAL A 206 6.09 -8.07 6.20
CA VAL A 206 7.46 -7.82 6.70
C VAL A 206 8.21 -6.82 5.84
N TYR A 207 8.21 -7.05 4.52
CA TYR A 207 8.94 -6.21 3.57
C TYR A 207 8.13 -5.00 3.08
N ARG A 208 6.87 -4.85 3.51
CA ARG A 208 5.96 -3.74 3.12
C ARG A 208 5.88 -3.58 1.60
N ILE A 209 5.82 -4.71 0.89
CA ILE A 209 5.69 -4.73 -0.58
C ILE A 209 4.34 -4.11 -0.94
N ASN A 210 4.25 -3.43 -2.08
CA ASN A 210 2.96 -2.94 -2.59
C ASN A 210 1.98 -4.11 -2.72
N PHE A 211 0.77 -3.95 -2.16
CA PHE A 211 -0.28 -4.97 -2.17
C PHE A 211 -0.55 -5.54 -3.58
N HIS A 212 -0.63 -4.67 -4.58
CA HIS A 212 -0.94 -5.09 -5.95
C HIS A 212 0.21 -5.90 -6.56
N LEU A 213 1.45 -5.46 -6.36
CA LEU A 213 2.63 -6.17 -6.85
C LEU A 213 2.74 -7.57 -6.23
N TYR A 214 2.52 -7.68 -4.91
CA TYR A 214 2.47 -8.96 -4.22
C TYR A 214 1.39 -9.88 -4.80
N LYS A 215 0.17 -9.37 -5.05
CA LYS A 215 -0.91 -10.18 -5.62
C LYS A 215 -0.65 -10.64 -7.05
N ILE A 216 -0.07 -9.79 -7.90
CA ILE A 216 0.32 -10.18 -9.26
C ILE A 216 1.39 -11.28 -9.22
N ALA A 217 2.43 -11.10 -8.39
CA ALA A 217 3.49 -12.10 -8.24
C ALA A 217 2.96 -13.43 -7.69
N GLU A 218 2.10 -13.40 -6.67
CA GLU A 218 1.48 -14.60 -6.09
C GLU A 218 0.66 -15.37 -7.15
N MET A 219 -0.21 -14.69 -7.90
CA MET A 219 -1.00 -15.33 -8.96
C MET A 219 -0.12 -15.88 -10.07
N GLY A 220 0.93 -15.14 -10.49
CA GLY A 220 1.87 -15.58 -11.51
C GLY A 220 2.64 -16.83 -11.11
N VAL A 221 3.17 -16.89 -9.88
CA VAL A 221 3.89 -18.08 -9.37
C VAL A 221 2.97 -19.30 -9.30
N ILE A 222 1.74 -19.14 -8.80
CA ILE A 222 0.75 -20.24 -8.75
C ILE A 222 0.44 -20.75 -10.17
N MET A 223 0.24 -19.83 -11.12
CA MET A 223 -0.03 -20.17 -12.52
C MET A 223 1.12 -20.97 -13.15
N VAL A 224 2.36 -20.49 -12.99
CA VAL A 224 3.55 -21.16 -13.53
C VAL A 224 3.69 -22.57 -12.95
N ILE A 225 3.54 -22.72 -11.63
CA ILE A 225 3.60 -24.03 -10.97
C ILE A 225 2.47 -24.93 -11.49
N TYR A 226 1.23 -24.44 -11.60
CA TYR A 226 0.10 -25.21 -12.10
C TYR A 226 0.37 -25.74 -13.52
N VAL A 227 0.69 -24.85 -14.47
CA VAL A 227 0.93 -25.23 -15.87
C VAL A 227 2.11 -26.20 -15.98
N HIS A 228 3.17 -25.96 -15.21
CA HIS A 228 4.34 -26.83 -15.17
C HIS A 228 3.99 -28.25 -14.66
N TRP A 229 3.24 -28.35 -13.56
CA TRP A 229 2.83 -29.64 -13.01
C TRP A 229 1.91 -30.42 -13.95
N VAL A 230 0.95 -29.74 -14.59
CA VAL A 230 0.09 -30.36 -15.59
C VAL A 230 0.92 -30.89 -16.77
N ALA A 231 1.84 -30.09 -17.31
CA ALA A 231 2.73 -30.50 -18.40
C ALA A 231 3.57 -31.73 -18.02
N CYS A 232 4.09 -31.77 -16.80
CA CYS A 232 4.84 -32.93 -16.33
C CYS A 232 3.93 -34.17 -16.17
N LEU A 233 2.81 -34.04 -15.47
CA LEU A 233 1.91 -35.17 -15.23
C LEU A 233 1.36 -35.78 -16.52
N GLU A 234 1.14 -34.95 -17.54
CA GLU A 234 0.67 -35.39 -18.86
C GLU A 234 1.61 -36.38 -19.53
N TYR A 235 2.92 -36.20 -19.38
CA TYR A 235 3.91 -37.18 -19.86
C TYR A 235 4.13 -38.34 -18.87
N TYR A 236 4.02 -38.07 -17.58
CA TYR A 236 4.31 -39.03 -16.52
C TYR A 236 3.31 -40.19 -16.46
N ILE A 237 2.01 -39.90 -16.58
CA ILE A 237 0.94 -40.88 -16.39
C ILE A 237 0.99 -41.98 -17.47
N PRO A 238 1.03 -41.67 -18.79
CA PRO A 238 1.17 -42.70 -19.82
C PRO A 238 2.45 -43.52 -19.68
N LEU A 239 3.54 -42.90 -19.19
CA LEU A 239 4.80 -43.60 -18.95
C LEU A 239 4.72 -44.62 -17.81
N ILE A 240 3.96 -44.32 -16.76
CA ILE A 240 3.67 -45.27 -15.69
C ILE A 240 2.81 -46.40 -16.22
N VAL A 241 1.75 -46.07 -16.95
CA VAL A 241 0.81 -47.05 -17.50
C VAL A 241 1.54 -48.04 -18.36
N ALA A 242 2.42 -47.56 -19.26
CA ALA A 242 3.23 -48.39 -20.11
C ALA A 242 4.13 -49.37 -19.33
N LYS A 243 4.52 -49.04 -18.09
CA LYS A 243 5.26 -49.93 -17.20
C LYS A 243 4.38 -50.95 -16.46
N VAL A 244 3.10 -50.67 -16.26
CA VAL A 244 2.16 -51.50 -15.49
C VAL A 244 1.37 -52.42 -16.39
N ALA A 245 0.68 -51.85 -17.38
CA ALA A 245 -0.19 -52.56 -18.32
C ALA A 245 0.58 -53.08 -19.54
N GLY A 246 1.84 -52.65 -19.71
CA GLY A 246 2.64 -52.91 -20.90
C GLY A 246 2.54 -51.76 -21.91
N PRO A 247 3.48 -51.72 -22.87
CA PRO A 247 3.54 -50.65 -23.86
C PRO A 247 2.38 -50.71 -24.84
N ASP A 248 1.66 -49.60 -25.01
CA ASP A 248 0.59 -49.44 -26.01
C ASP A 248 1.06 -48.52 -27.15
N ASP A 249 1.07 -49.03 -28.38
CA ASP A 249 1.49 -48.30 -29.58
C ASP A 249 0.53 -47.18 -29.97
N GLU A 250 -0.72 -47.24 -29.52
CA GLU A 250 -1.74 -46.20 -29.75
C GLU A 250 -1.61 -45.03 -28.75
N SER A 251 -0.71 -45.13 -27.76
CA SER A 251 -0.50 -44.06 -26.78
C SER A 251 0.09 -42.80 -27.42
N TRP A 252 -0.38 -41.62 -27.01
CA TRP A 252 0.06 -40.36 -27.62
C TRP A 252 1.58 -40.11 -27.47
N ILE A 253 2.22 -40.65 -26.42
CA ILE A 253 3.67 -40.55 -26.23
C ILE A 253 4.46 -41.31 -27.29
N ARG A 254 3.82 -42.27 -27.99
CA ARG A 254 4.37 -43.02 -29.13
C ARG A 254 3.89 -42.52 -30.49
N SER A 255 3.08 -41.45 -30.51
CA SER A 255 2.67 -40.83 -31.77
C SER A 255 3.87 -40.39 -32.62
N ALA A 256 3.71 -40.39 -33.94
CA ALA A 256 4.72 -39.91 -34.87
C ALA A 256 5.17 -38.46 -34.59
N TYR A 257 4.33 -37.65 -33.94
CA TYR A 257 4.69 -36.32 -33.49
C TYR A 257 5.70 -36.33 -32.32
N MET A 258 5.46 -37.19 -31.32
CA MET A 258 6.32 -37.29 -30.13
C MET A 258 7.62 -38.04 -30.39
N LEU A 259 7.59 -39.08 -31.23
CA LEU A 259 8.80 -39.84 -31.60
C LEU A 259 9.84 -38.99 -32.34
N LYS A 260 9.42 -37.89 -33.01
CA LYS A 260 10.32 -36.92 -33.64
C LYS A 260 11.07 -36.02 -32.63
N ARG A 261 10.80 -36.14 -31.34
CA ARG A 261 11.47 -35.34 -30.29
C ARG A 261 12.56 -36.16 -29.63
N GLU A 262 13.81 -35.80 -29.90
CA GLU A 262 14.97 -36.54 -29.39
C GLU A 262 15.42 -36.06 -28.00
N THR A 263 15.21 -34.78 -27.69
CA THR A 263 15.68 -34.19 -26.44
C THR A 263 14.59 -34.09 -25.38
N ARG A 264 14.97 -34.28 -24.10
CA ARG A 264 14.07 -34.12 -22.93
C ARG A 264 13.39 -32.74 -22.91
N PHE A 265 14.11 -31.70 -23.35
CA PHE A 265 13.58 -30.34 -23.45
C PHE A 265 12.49 -30.19 -24.53
N GLN A 266 12.68 -30.80 -25.70
CA GLN A 266 11.66 -30.78 -26.76
C GLN A 266 10.38 -31.53 -26.36
N ILE A 267 10.53 -32.65 -25.64
CA ILE A 267 9.39 -33.39 -25.07
C ILE A 267 8.67 -32.50 -24.06
N TYR A 268 9.40 -31.88 -23.12
CA TYR A 268 8.82 -30.95 -22.15
C TYR A 268 8.07 -29.79 -22.83
N LEU A 269 8.63 -29.19 -23.88
CA LEU A 269 7.99 -28.09 -24.59
C LEU A 269 6.67 -28.52 -25.26
N ALA A 270 6.60 -29.74 -25.79
CA ALA A 270 5.37 -30.29 -26.36
C ALA A 270 4.29 -30.48 -25.28
N CYS A 271 4.66 -31.01 -24.11
CA CYS A 271 3.75 -31.14 -22.97
C CYS A 271 3.32 -29.77 -22.41
N LEU A 272 4.24 -28.82 -22.34
CA LEU A 272 3.95 -27.45 -21.89
C LEU A 272 2.93 -26.77 -22.81
N HIS A 273 3.11 -26.92 -24.12
CA HIS A 273 2.17 -26.42 -25.11
C HIS A 273 0.77 -27.03 -24.92
N ARG A 274 0.68 -28.35 -24.70
CA ARG A 274 -0.58 -29.04 -24.44
C ARG A 274 -1.24 -28.59 -23.12
N ALA A 275 -0.48 -28.46 -22.04
CA ALA A 275 -0.97 -27.94 -20.76
C ALA A 275 -1.52 -26.50 -20.88
N LEU A 276 -0.86 -25.64 -21.66
CA LEU A 276 -1.33 -24.29 -21.94
C LEU A 276 -2.64 -24.27 -22.72
N ILE A 277 -2.80 -25.15 -23.71
CA ILE A 277 -4.06 -25.28 -24.46
C ILE A 277 -5.18 -25.78 -23.53
N ALA A 278 -4.91 -26.76 -22.67
CA ALA A 278 -5.89 -27.26 -21.69
C ALA A 278 -6.37 -26.15 -20.73
N LEU A 279 -5.46 -25.25 -20.33
CA LEU A 279 -5.80 -24.09 -19.50
C LEU A 279 -6.55 -23.00 -20.29
N ALA A 280 -6.17 -22.70 -21.53
CA ALA A 280 -6.63 -21.51 -22.25
C ALA A 280 -7.83 -21.75 -23.18
N ALA A 281 -7.93 -22.92 -23.81
CA ALA A 281 -8.83 -23.16 -24.94
C ALA A 281 -9.72 -24.39 -24.79
N SER A 282 -9.54 -25.21 -23.75
CA SER A 282 -10.33 -26.45 -23.53
C SER A 282 -10.49 -27.32 -24.79
N ALA A 283 -9.48 -27.33 -25.67
CA ALA A 283 -9.49 -28.04 -26.95
C ALA A 283 -8.21 -28.88 -27.07
N HIS A 284 -8.23 -29.95 -27.85
CA HIS A 284 -7.06 -30.81 -28.04
C HIS A 284 -6.74 -31.01 -29.51
N TYR A 285 -5.45 -31.08 -29.84
CA TYR A 285 -4.92 -31.08 -31.21
C TYR A 285 -4.53 -32.48 -31.73
N LEU A 286 -4.47 -33.50 -30.88
CA LEU A 286 -4.00 -34.85 -31.25
C LEU A 286 -5.12 -35.87 -31.13
N ASN A 287 -5.17 -36.81 -32.09
CA ASN A 287 -6.05 -37.98 -32.04
C ASN A 287 -5.77 -38.76 -30.76
N MET A 288 -6.76 -38.84 -29.88
CA MET A 288 -6.70 -39.66 -28.66
C MET A 288 -7.30 -41.02 -29.00
N GLN A 289 -6.50 -42.07 -28.88
CA GLN A 289 -6.91 -43.44 -29.24
C GLN A 289 -7.03 -44.33 -28.00
N THR A 290 -6.18 -44.14 -26.99
CA THR A 290 -6.22 -44.93 -25.75
C THR A 290 -7.27 -44.39 -24.77
N THR A 291 -7.92 -45.30 -24.05
CA THR A 291 -8.96 -44.96 -23.05
C THR A 291 -8.41 -44.11 -21.91
N GLU A 292 -7.18 -44.36 -21.51
CA GLU A 292 -6.54 -43.66 -20.40
C GLU A 292 -6.17 -42.23 -20.75
N ASP A 293 -5.68 -42.00 -21.97
CA ASP A 293 -5.42 -40.65 -22.48
C ASP A 293 -6.73 -39.86 -22.56
N ILE A 294 -7.82 -40.49 -23.00
CA ILE A 294 -9.15 -39.84 -23.05
C ILE A 294 -9.61 -39.44 -21.64
N VAL A 295 -9.54 -40.34 -20.66
CA VAL A 295 -9.95 -40.06 -19.27
C VAL A 295 -9.09 -38.95 -18.67
N TYR A 296 -7.77 -38.99 -18.89
CA TYR A 296 -6.87 -37.97 -18.36
C TYR A 296 -7.10 -36.59 -18.99
N ASN A 297 -7.28 -36.52 -20.31
CA ASN A 297 -7.59 -35.27 -21.01
C ASN A 297 -8.96 -34.71 -20.58
N LEU A 298 -9.96 -35.56 -20.33
CA LEU A 298 -11.24 -35.14 -19.76
C LEU A 298 -11.06 -34.49 -18.38
N ILE A 299 -10.26 -35.10 -17.50
CA ILE A 299 -9.96 -34.53 -16.19
C ILE A 299 -9.22 -33.19 -16.33
N LEU A 300 -8.21 -33.11 -17.20
CA LEU A 300 -7.43 -31.90 -17.42
C LEU A 300 -8.25 -30.75 -17.99
N THR A 301 -9.17 -31.02 -18.92
CA THR A 301 -10.04 -29.99 -19.51
C THR A 301 -11.00 -29.42 -18.49
N ILE A 302 -11.63 -30.28 -17.67
CA ILE A 302 -12.51 -29.85 -16.58
C ILE A 302 -11.71 -28.99 -15.58
N LEU A 303 -10.55 -29.47 -15.11
CA LEU A 303 -9.71 -28.74 -14.15
C LEU A 303 -9.17 -27.44 -14.74
N GLY A 304 -8.75 -27.45 -16.00
CA GLY A 304 -8.25 -26.28 -16.73
C GLY A 304 -9.32 -25.20 -16.88
N PHE A 305 -10.55 -25.59 -17.24
CA PHE A 305 -11.69 -24.68 -17.33
C PHE A 305 -11.98 -23.98 -16.00
N PHE A 306 -12.08 -24.73 -14.89
CA PHE A 306 -12.31 -24.13 -13.59
C PHE A 306 -11.12 -23.28 -13.10
N ALA A 307 -9.89 -23.70 -13.39
CA ALA A 307 -8.68 -22.92 -13.08
C ALA A 307 -8.67 -21.59 -13.82
N PHE A 308 -9.00 -21.59 -15.12
CA PHE A 308 -9.11 -20.38 -15.93
C PHE A 308 -10.17 -19.42 -15.40
N ILE A 309 -11.37 -19.90 -15.10
CA ILE A 309 -12.44 -19.07 -14.51
C ILE A 309 -11.99 -18.46 -13.19
N TYR A 310 -11.36 -19.26 -12.32
CA TYR A 310 -10.86 -18.77 -11.04
C TYR A 310 -9.81 -17.67 -11.21
N LEU A 311 -8.84 -17.88 -12.10
CA LEU A 311 -7.75 -16.93 -12.38
C LEU A 311 -8.30 -15.64 -13.00
N LEU A 312 -9.25 -15.74 -13.93
CA LEU A 312 -9.95 -14.59 -14.51
C LEU A 312 -10.71 -13.81 -13.44
N ALA A 313 -11.47 -14.49 -12.57
CA ALA A 313 -12.19 -13.86 -11.48
C ALA A 313 -11.26 -13.14 -10.50
N ARG A 314 -10.12 -13.75 -10.14
CA ARG A 314 -9.10 -13.12 -9.28
C ARG A 314 -8.45 -11.90 -9.94
N PHE A 315 -8.14 -11.99 -11.22
CA PHE A 315 -7.60 -10.87 -11.99
C PHE A 315 -8.61 -9.72 -12.06
N LEU A 316 -9.88 -10.00 -12.37
CA LEU A 316 -10.95 -9.00 -12.38
C LEU A 316 -11.12 -8.36 -10.99
N GLN A 317 -11.12 -9.16 -9.92
CA GLN A 317 -11.18 -8.65 -8.55
C GLN A 317 -10.02 -7.69 -8.26
N LEU A 318 -8.78 -8.05 -8.64
CA LEU A 318 -7.63 -7.17 -8.48
C LEU A 318 -7.80 -5.86 -9.28
N MET A 319 -8.29 -5.94 -10.51
CA MET A 319 -8.54 -4.75 -11.35
C MET A 319 -9.56 -3.78 -10.74
N THR A 320 -10.56 -4.28 -10.01
CA THR A 320 -11.49 -3.40 -9.27
C THR A 320 -10.80 -2.59 -8.16
N THR A 321 -9.76 -3.14 -7.54
CA THR A 321 -9.01 -2.45 -6.47
C THR A 321 -8.10 -1.36 -7.02
N PHE A 322 -7.44 -1.60 -8.16
CA PHE A 322 -6.61 -0.62 -8.86
C PHE A 322 -7.40 0.64 -9.24
N HIS A 323 -8.62 0.46 -9.75
CA HIS A 323 -9.45 1.55 -10.24
C HIS A 323 -10.42 2.10 -9.19
N SER A 324 -10.23 1.80 -7.91
CA SER A 324 -11.19 2.15 -6.85
C SER A 324 -11.45 3.65 -6.74
N THR A 325 -10.42 4.49 -6.81
CA THR A 325 -10.55 5.96 -6.80
C THR A 325 -11.32 6.48 -8.02
N ASN A 326 -10.95 6.03 -9.23
CA ASN A 326 -11.63 6.43 -10.46
C ASN A 326 -13.10 5.97 -10.48
N LYS A 327 -13.37 4.77 -9.97
CA LYS A 327 -14.74 4.24 -9.84
C LYS A 327 -15.60 5.12 -8.93
N ARG A 328 -15.03 5.63 -7.82
CA ARG A 328 -15.74 6.56 -6.92
C ARG A 328 -16.06 7.90 -7.61
N HIS A 329 -15.11 8.47 -8.35
CA HIS A 329 -15.32 9.70 -9.14
C HIS A 329 -16.41 9.50 -10.21
N LEU A 330 -16.31 8.43 -11.01
CA LEU A 330 -17.29 8.11 -12.04
C LEU A 330 -18.71 7.95 -11.45
N LYS A 331 -18.84 7.29 -10.30
CA LYS A 331 -20.13 7.16 -9.61
C LYS A 331 -20.71 8.52 -9.22
N LEU A 332 -19.89 9.44 -8.71
CA LEU A 332 -20.33 10.79 -8.36
C LEU A 332 -20.76 11.58 -9.60
N ILE A 333 -20.01 11.51 -10.70
CA ILE A 333 -20.37 12.17 -11.97
C ILE A 333 -21.69 11.62 -12.52
N GLN A 334 -21.93 10.30 -12.43
CA GLN A 334 -23.19 9.70 -12.85
C GLN A 334 -24.38 10.21 -12.01
N GLN A 335 -24.22 10.27 -10.69
CA GLN A 335 -25.25 10.82 -9.79
C GLN A 335 -25.52 12.30 -10.08
N LEU A 336 -24.47 13.08 -10.36
CA LEU A 336 -24.60 14.48 -10.75
C LEU A 336 -25.37 14.61 -12.07
N GLN A 337 -25.05 13.80 -13.09
CA GLN A 337 -25.78 13.79 -14.36
C GLN A 337 -27.27 13.45 -14.19
N GLN A 338 -27.59 12.47 -13.33
CA GLN A 338 -28.97 12.13 -12.99
C GLN A 338 -29.68 13.31 -12.32
N TYR A 339 -29.02 13.96 -11.37
CA TYR A 339 -29.54 15.16 -10.70
C TYR A 339 -29.82 16.29 -11.71
N MET A 340 -28.87 16.57 -12.62
CA MET A 340 -29.00 17.62 -13.62
C MET A 340 -30.17 17.36 -14.59
N ARG A 341 -30.39 16.10 -14.97
CA ARG A 341 -31.53 15.68 -15.80
C ARG A 341 -32.85 15.81 -15.06
N HIS A 342 -32.91 15.33 -13.82
CA HIS A 342 -34.13 15.38 -13.00
C HIS A 342 -34.55 16.82 -12.67
N LYS A 343 -33.58 17.74 -12.56
CA LYS A 343 -33.83 19.17 -12.35
C LYS A 343 -33.90 19.99 -13.63
N GLU A 344 -33.81 19.35 -14.81
CA GLU A 344 -33.92 19.99 -16.13
C GLU A 344 -32.98 21.21 -16.29
N LEU A 345 -31.75 21.10 -15.79
CA LEU A 345 -30.82 22.22 -15.81
C LEU A 345 -30.41 22.61 -17.24
N PRO A 346 -30.21 23.90 -17.55
CA PRO A 346 -29.77 24.33 -18.87
C PRO A 346 -28.36 23.81 -19.20
N TYR A 347 -28.10 23.50 -20.48
CA TYR A 347 -26.86 22.86 -20.93
C TYR A 347 -25.58 23.59 -20.47
N PHE A 348 -25.58 24.93 -20.48
CA PHE A 348 -24.46 25.72 -19.99
C PHE A 348 -24.13 25.45 -18.52
N LEU A 349 -25.15 25.39 -17.65
CA LEU A 349 -24.97 25.09 -16.23
C LEU A 349 -24.49 23.65 -16.02
N GLN A 350 -24.98 22.70 -16.84
CA GLN A 350 -24.50 21.32 -16.79
C GLN A 350 -23.00 21.22 -17.10
N ARG A 351 -22.53 21.89 -18.16
CA ARG A 351 -21.10 21.94 -18.52
C ARG A 351 -20.25 22.53 -17.40
N ARG A 352 -20.71 23.63 -16.79
CA ARG A 352 -20.02 24.27 -15.66
C ARG A 352 -19.92 23.37 -14.43
N LEU A 353 -21.02 22.70 -14.05
CA LEU A 353 -21.02 21.75 -12.93
C LEU A 353 -20.05 20.59 -13.17
N LEU A 354 -20.03 20.02 -14.38
CA LEU A 354 -19.09 18.95 -14.73
C LEU A 354 -17.63 19.44 -14.70
N ALA A 355 -17.35 20.62 -15.23
CA ALA A 355 -16.01 21.22 -15.18
C ALA A 355 -15.53 21.42 -13.74
N TYR A 356 -16.38 21.98 -12.88
CA TYR A 356 -16.11 22.17 -11.45
C TYR A 356 -15.75 20.85 -10.75
N TYR A 357 -16.57 19.80 -10.87
CA TYR A 357 -16.33 18.53 -10.19
C TYR A 357 -15.11 17.78 -10.75
N ASN A 358 -14.84 17.90 -12.05
CA ASN A 358 -13.62 17.33 -12.65
C ASN A 358 -12.36 18.01 -12.11
N TYR A 359 -12.34 19.34 -12.06
CA TYR A 359 -11.22 20.09 -11.48
C TYR A 359 -11.02 19.77 -9.99
N ARG A 360 -12.13 19.70 -9.23
CA ARG A 360 -12.12 19.33 -7.81
C ARG A 360 -11.54 17.94 -7.55
N ASN A 361 -11.83 16.97 -8.40
CA ASN A 361 -11.27 15.63 -8.27
C ASN A 361 -9.77 15.58 -8.64
N GLN A 362 -9.34 16.33 -9.66
CA GLN A 362 -7.92 16.44 -10.03
C GLN A 362 -7.06 17.01 -8.90
N LYS A 363 -7.56 18.02 -8.18
CA LYS A 363 -6.88 18.64 -7.04
C LYS A 363 -6.91 17.79 -5.76
N GLY A 364 -7.75 16.75 -5.68
CA GLY A 364 -7.75 15.83 -4.53
C GLY A 364 -8.34 16.37 -3.22
N LEU A 365 -9.06 17.50 -3.25
CA LEU A 365 -9.56 18.18 -2.04
C LEU A 365 -10.40 17.30 -1.09
N GLU A 366 -11.18 16.36 -1.63
CA GLU A 366 -11.97 15.43 -0.81
C GLU A 366 -11.06 14.47 -0.02
N ARG A 367 -9.98 14.01 -0.64
CA ARG A 367 -8.99 13.13 0.00
C ARG A 367 -8.30 13.86 1.14
N ASP A 368 -7.92 15.12 0.93
CA ASP A 368 -7.22 15.93 1.93
C ASP A 368 -8.10 16.18 3.15
N LYS A 369 -9.37 16.53 2.94
CA LYS A 369 -10.36 16.67 4.03
C LYS A 369 -10.52 15.38 4.84
N GLN A 370 -10.56 14.22 4.16
CA GLN A 370 -10.67 12.93 4.84
C GLN A 370 -9.40 12.61 5.65
N ILE A 371 -8.21 12.83 5.09
CA ILE A 371 -6.94 12.58 5.78
C ILE A 371 -6.85 13.45 7.04
N MET A 372 -7.14 14.75 6.93
CA MET A 372 -7.06 15.68 8.06
C MET A 372 -8.02 15.31 9.21
N ARG A 373 -9.14 14.64 8.92
CA ARG A 373 -10.08 14.13 9.92
C ARG A 373 -9.59 12.90 10.68
N TYR A 374 -8.77 12.04 10.06
CA TYR A 374 -8.31 10.78 10.66
C TYR A 374 -6.97 10.87 11.40
N VAL A 375 -6.24 11.97 11.22
CA VAL A 375 -4.91 12.19 11.81
C VAL A 375 -5.03 12.72 13.26
N SER A 376 -4.07 12.39 14.13
CA SER A 376 -4.07 12.87 15.52
C SER A 376 -3.91 14.40 15.59
N PRO A 377 -4.42 15.08 16.64
CA PRO A 377 -4.39 16.55 16.74
C PRO A 377 -2.99 17.16 16.56
N TYR A 378 -1.97 16.54 17.16
CA TYR A 378 -0.57 16.98 17.03
C TYR A 378 -0.03 16.88 15.59
N LEU A 379 -0.35 15.80 14.89
CA LEU A 379 0.09 15.62 13.50
C LEU A 379 -0.73 16.52 12.56
N ARG A 380 -2.01 16.74 12.85
CA ARG A 380 -2.86 17.69 12.14
C ARG A 380 -2.28 19.11 12.23
N GLU A 381 -1.90 19.57 13.41
CA GLU A 381 -1.25 20.87 13.60
C GLU A 381 0.02 21.01 12.75
N LYS A 382 0.87 19.97 12.72
CA LYS A 382 2.07 19.96 11.86
C LYS A 382 1.74 20.03 10.37
N LEU A 383 0.70 19.32 9.92
CA LEU A 383 0.25 19.36 8.52
C LEU A 383 -0.30 20.75 8.15
N LEU A 384 -1.11 21.35 9.02
CA LEU A 384 -1.63 22.70 8.81
C LEU A 384 -0.52 23.74 8.71
N LEU A 385 0.46 23.67 9.62
CA LEU A 385 1.66 24.52 9.56
C LEU A 385 2.44 24.31 8.26
N HIS A 386 2.61 23.07 7.81
CA HIS A 386 3.34 22.82 6.58
C HIS A 386 2.60 23.36 5.34
N ASN A 387 1.27 23.20 5.30
CA ASN A 387 0.47 23.51 4.12
C ASN A 387 0.11 25.01 4.01
N TYR A 388 -0.18 25.68 5.13
CA TYR A 388 -0.80 27.02 5.12
C TYR A 388 0.09 28.12 5.71
N MET A 389 1.19 27.81 6.39
CA MET A 389 1.98 28.82 7.11
C MET A 389 2.65 29.84 6.17
N SER A 390 3.08 29.44 4.98
CA SER A 390 3.63 30.39 4.00
C SER A 390 2.56 31.37 3.54
N LEU A 391 1.38 30.88 3.20
CA LEU A 391 0.24 31.67 2.73
C LEU A 391 -0.26 32.65 3.80
N LEU A 392 -0.46 32.18 5.03
CA LEU A 392 -0.94 33.04 6.12
C LEU A 392 0.08 34.10 6.55
N LYS A 393 1.39 33.84 6.44
CA LYS A 393 2.41 34.84 6.76
C LYS A 393 2.54 35.96 5.72
N ASN A 394 2.10 35.69 4.49
CA ASN A 394 2.09 36.70 3.43
C ASN A 394 1.00 37.76 3.68
N VAL A 395 -0.05 37.41 4.42
CA VAL A 395 -1.09 38.36 4.84
C VAL A 395 -0.50 39.33 5.86
N GLU A 396 -0.39 40.61 5.50
CA GLU A 396 0.25 41.63 6.36
C GLU A 396 -0.40 41.73 7.73
N LEU A 397 -1.74 41.64 7.78
CA LEU A 397 -2.54 41.64 9.01
C LEU A 397 -2.13 40.52 9.99
N PHE A 398 -1.60 39.40 9.48
CA PHE A 398 -1.24 38.23 10.30
C PHE A 398 0.24 38.15 10.66
N ARG A 399 1.09 39.05 10.13
CA ARG A 399 2.55 38.98 10.25
C ARG A 399 3.05 39.01 11.70
N HIS A 400 2.33 39.71 12.57
CA HIS A 400 2.67 39.89 13.98
C HIS A 400 1.90 38.94 14.92
N LEU A 401 1.06 38.05 14.38
CA LEU A 401 0.31 37.11 15.19
C LEU A 401 1.22 36.00 15.76
N PRO A 402 1.03 35.62 17.03
CA PRO A 402 1.65 34.43 17.59
C PRO A 402 1.37 33.18 16.73
N GLN A 403 2.37 32.31 16.59
CA GLN A 403 2.23 31.09 15.78
C GLN A 403 1.04 30.22 16.21
N THR A 404 0.72 30.19 17.51
CA THR A 404 -0.43 29.45 18.07
C THR A 404 -1.78 29.98 17.57
N ILE A 405 -1.89 31.27 17.28
CA ILE A 405 -3.09 31.86 16.71
C ILE A 405 -3.11 31.58 15.21
N VAL A 406 -1.96 31.70 14.53
CA VAL A 406 -1.85 31.37 13.10
C VAL A 406 -2.21 29.90 12.82
N THR A 407 -1.86 28.95 13.70
CA THR A 407 -2.29 27.55 13.56
C THR A 407 -3.79 27.36 13.72
N GLN A 408 -4.41 28.09 14.64
CA GLN A 408 -5.87 28.07 14.82
C GLN A 408 -6.59 28.68 13.62
N LEU A 409 -6.07 29.78 13.06
CA LEU A 409 -6.56 30.36 11.81
C LEU A 409 -6.37 29.41 10.64
N ALA A 410 -5.24 28.71 10.56
CA ALA A 410 -5.00 27.69 9.53
C ALA A 410 -5.99 26.53 9.60
N ASP A 411 -6.40 26.12 10.81
CA ASP A 411 -7.43 25.08 10.98
C ASP A 411 -8.83 25.56 10.61
N ALA A 412 -9.06 26.87 10.66
CA ALA A 412 -10.32 27.52 10.31
C ALA A 412 -10.45 27.85 8.81
N LEU A 413 -9.36 27.79 8.05
CA LEU A 413 -9.37 27.94 6.59
C LEU A 413 -10.09 26.75 5.94
N HIS A 414 -10.86 27.03 4.90
CA HIS A 414 -11.35 26.00 4.00
C HIS A 414 -11.07 26.35 2.54
N SER A 415 -10.71 25.35 1.75
CA SER A 415 -10.52 25.54 0.30
C SER A 415 -11.85 25.54 -0.44
N GLU A 416 -11.99 26.50 -1.34
CA GLU A 416 -13.03 26.60 -2.35
C GLU A 416 -12.41 26.61 -3.75
N ILE A 417 -13.20 26.19 -4.73
CA ILE A 417 -12.83 26.23 -6.14
C ILE A 417 -13.76 27.20 -6.83
N PHE A 418 -13.18 28.06 -7.67
CA PHE A 418 -13.90 28.93 -8.58
C PHE A 418 -13.48 28.57 -10.01
N ILE A 419 -14.44 28.32 -10.89
CA ILE A 419 -14.15 28.09 -12.31
C ILE A 419 -14.07 29.42 -13.06
N THR A 420 -13.49 29.43 -14.25
CA THR A 420 -13.40 30.64 -15.09
C THR A 420 -14.73 31.40 -15.17
N ASN A 421 -14.66 32.72 -15.00
CA ASN A 421 -15.75 33.69 -14.94
C ASN A 421 -16.66 33.60 -13.70
N ASP A 422 -16.31 32.80 -12.69
CA ASP A 422 -16.99 32.87 -11.40
C ASP A 422 -16.65 34.20 -10.70
N VAL A 423 -17.67 34.84 -10.13
CA VAL A 423 -17.49 36.04 -9.32
C VAL A 423 -17.25 35.59 -7.88
N LEU A 424 -16.05 35.82 -7.37
CA LEU A 424 -15.67 35.51 -5.99
C LEU A 424 -16.26 36.54 -5.04
N ILE A 425 -16.13 37.81 -5.42
CA ILE A 425 -16.62 38.96 -4.65
C ILE A 425 -17.31 39.90 -5.63
N LYS A 426 -18.43 40.48 -5.20
CA LYS A 426 -19.11 41.55 -5.93
C LYS A 426 -18.94 42.87 -5.18
N ALA A 427 -18.65 43.93 -5.91
CA ALA A 427 -18.61 45.27 -5.35
C ALA A 427 -19.98 45.67 -4.78
N GLY A 428 -19.98 46.43 -3.69
CA GLY A 428 -21.18 46.84 -2.99
C GLY A 428 -21.90 45.71 -2.25
N THR A 429 -21.25 44.57 -2.00
CA THR A 429 -21.75 43.59 -1.02
C THR A 429 -21.04 43.77 0.31
N ARG A 430 -21.65 43.30 1.40
CA ARG A 430 -21.01 43.27 2.72
C ARG A 430 -19.84 42.29 2.73
N GLY A 431 -18.70 42.67 3.31
CA GLY A 431 -17.55 41.80 3.51
C GLY A 431 -17.74 40.87 4.71
N ASP A 432 -17.51 39.57 4.51
CA ASP A 432 -17.68 38.53 5.52
C ASP A 432 -16.52 37.53 5.61
N ALA A 433 -15.50 37.66 4.76
CA ALA A 433 -14.37 36.73 4.70
C ALA A 433 -13.10 37.35 4.08
N LEU A 434 -11.96 36.76 4.40
CA LEU A 434 -10.69 36.93 3.68
C LEU A 434 -10.52 35.78 2.68
N TYR A 435 -9.96 36.10 1.53
CA TYR A 435 -9.66 35.14 0.47
C TYR A 435 -8.17 35.16 0.17
N ILE A 436 -7.57 33.98 0.04
CA ILE A 436 -6.16 33.80 -0.31
C ILE A 436 -6.10 32.90 -1.54
N VAL A 437 -5.49 33.40 -2.61
CA VAL A 437 -5.34 32.65 -3.87
C VAL A 437 -4.26 31.60 -3.67
N ALA A 438 -4.64 30.33 -3.65
CA ALA A 438 -3.71 29.22 -3.50
C ALA A 438 -3.11 28.79 -4.85
N SER A 439 -3.92 28.84 -5.90
CA SER A 439 -3.54 28.51 -7.27
C SER A 439 -4.52 29.16 -8.25
N GLY A 440 -4.01 29.83 -9.28
CA GLY A 440 -4.77 30.46 -10.34
C GLY A 440 -4.73 31.99 -10.32
N THR A 441 -5.41 32.60 -11.28
CA THR A 441 -5.42 34.05 -11.47
C THR A 441 -6.83 34.62 -11.38
N VAL A 442 -6.99 35.70 -10.60
CA VAL A 442 -8.25 36.45 -10.49
C VAL A 442 -8.06 37.89 -10.95
N ALA A 443 -9.09 38.46 -11.57
CA ALA A 443 -9.13 39.84 -12.02
C ALA A 443 -9.97 40.70 -11.08
N VAL A 444 -9.48 41.89 -10.76
CA VAL A 444 -10.14 42.87 -9.91
C VAL A 444 -10.77 43.95 -10.78
N PHE A 445 -12.05 44.21 -10.58
CA PHE A 445 -12.83 45.21 -11.30
C PHE A 445 -13.31 46.30 -10.34
N ASN A 446 -13.21 47.57 -10.76
CA ASN A 446 -13.74 48.68 -9.99
C ASN A 446 -15.28 48.71 -10.00
N ASN A 447 -15.88 49.63 -9.24
CA ASN A 447 -17.34 49.83 -9.20
C ASN A 447 -17.96 50.18 -10.56
N VAL A 448 -17.16 50.65 -11.52
CA VAL A 448 -17.58 51.03 -12.88
C VAL A 448 -17.42 49.85 -13.87
N GLY A 449 -16.90 48.70 -13.42
CA GLY A 449 -16.66 47.52 -14.25
C GLY A 449 -15.40 47.56 -15.11
N LYS A 450 -14.48 48.51 -14.86
CA LYS A 450 -13.16 48.54 -15.47
C LYS A 450 -12.22 47.60 -14.74
N GLU A 451 -11.54 46.74 -15.49
CA GLU A 451 -10.49 45.87 -14.97
C GLU A 451 -9.30 46.71 -14.49
N ILE A 452 -8.84 46.42 -13.28
CA ILE A 452 -7.79 47.16 -12.58
C ILE A 452 -6.47 46.39 -12.67
N CYS A 453 -6.47 45.16 -12.18
CA CYS A 453 -5.29 44.34 -12.03
C CYS A 453 -5.64 42.85 -11.91
N HIS A 454 -4.60 42.02 -11.99
CA HIS A 454 -4.66 40.58 -11.74
C HIS A 454 -3.94 40.23 -10.45
N LEU A 455 -4.51 39.28 -9.70
CA LEU A 455 -3.91 38.69 -8.52
C LEU A 455 -3.63 37.20 -8.81
N GLU A 456 -2.39 36.79 -8.56
CA GLU A 456 -1.89 35.42 -8.82
C GLU A 456 -1.69 34.65 -7.51
N ASP A 457 -1.11 33.45 -7.61
CA ASP A 457 -0.76 32.57 -6.50
C ASP A 457 -0.07 33.30 -5.33
N GLY A 458 -0.62 33.14 -4.13
CA GLY A 458 -0.13 33.73 -2.89
C GLY A 458 -0.67 35.13 -2.59
N ALA A 459 -1.34 35.78 -3.54
CA ALA A 459 -2.07 37.02 -3.29
C ALA A 459 -3.30 36.78 -2.41
N TYR A 460 -3.75 37.83 -1.73
CA TYR A 460 -4.93 37.79 -0.87
C TYR A 460 -5.73 39.08 -1.01
N PHE A 461 -7.00 39.04 -0.59
CA PHE A 461 -7.89 40.19 -0.62
C PHE A 461 -9.05 40.03 0.37
N GLY A 462 -9.55 41.16 0.87
CA GLY A 462 -10.70 41.22 1.75
C GLY A 462 -10.38 41.04 3.23
N GLU A 463 -9.13 41.25 3.63
CA GLU A 463 -8.62 41.20 5.01
C GLU A 463 -9.32 42.21 5.93
N ILE A 464 -9.71 43.37 5.41
CA ILE A 464 -10.36 44.44 6.20
C ILE A 464 -11.72 43.97 6.75
N ALA A 465 -12.45 43.17 5.97
CA ALA A 465 -13.74 42.58 6.34
C ALA A 465 -13.69 41.69 7.59
N LEU A 466 -12.52 41.15 7.92
CA LEU A 466 -12.35 40.30 9.10
C LEU A 466 -12.44 41.11 10.39
N VAL A 467 -12.02 42.38 10.37
CA VAL A 467 -11.76 43.16 11.58
C VAL A 467 -12.73 44.33 11.73
N MET A 468 -13.08 45.00 10.62
CA MET A 468 -13.95 46.17 10.61
C MET A 468 -15.42 45.76 10.45
N GLU A 469 -16.29 46.17 11.37
CA GLU A 469 -17.75 45.99 11.22
C GLU A 469 -18.30 46.80 10.04
N ASP A 470 -19.33 46.24 9.40
CA ASP A 470 -20.04 46.85 8.27
C ASP A 470 -19.18 47.31 7.08
N GLU A 471 -18.05 46.63 6.81
CA GLU A 471 -17.24 46.88 5.60
C GLU A 471 -18.00 46.44 4.33
N TRP A 472 -17.98 47.31 3.32
CA TRP A 472 -18.53 47.04 2.00
C TRP A 472 -17.39 46.85 1.00
N ARG A 473 -17.58 45.90 0.09
CA ARG A 473 -16.59 45.57 -0.93
C ARG A 473 -16.48 46.70 -1.95
N ILE A 474 -15.29 47.28 -2.08
CA ILE A 474 -14.99 48.38 -3.02
C ILE A 474 -14.73 47.93 -4.46
N ALA A 475 -14.54 46.63 -4.68
CA ALA A 475 -14.21 46.06 -5.97
C ALA A 475 -14.84 44.67 -6.13
N SER A 476 -15.10 44.28 -7.37
CA SER A 476 -15.49 42.91 -7.72
C SER A 476 -14.26 42.10 -8.06
N VAL A 477 -14.24 40.82 -7.70
CA VAL A 477 -13.14 39.90 -8.01
C VAL A 477 -13.71 38.72 -8.79
N VAL A 478 -13.14 38.44 -9.96
CA VAL A 478 -13.62 37.42 -10.90
C VAL A 478 -12.49 36.47 -11.26
N ALA A 479 -12.78 35.17 -11.30
CA ALA A 479 -11.83 34.16 -11.72
C ALA A 479 -11.52 34.26 -13.23
N VAL A 480 -10.26 34.46 -13.59
CA VAL A 480 -9.82 34.43 -15.00
C VAL A 480 -9.63 32.97 -15.46
N GLU A 481 -9.20 32.11 -14.55
CA GLU A 481 -9.01 30.68 -14.77
C GLU A 481 -9.58 29.86 -13.60
N ASN A 482 -9.42 28.53 -13.64
CA ASN A 482 -9.87 27.68 -12.52
C ASN A 482 -8.98 27.92 -11.29
N CYS A 483 -9.52 28.63 -10.31
CA CYS A 483 -8.81 29.03 -9.10
C CYS A 483 -9.11 28.09 -7.93
N GLU A 484 -8.09 27.81 -7.13
CA GLU A 484 -8.24 27.31 -5.77
C GLU A 484 -7.98 28.46 -4.80
N VAL A 485 -8.95 28.72 -3.92
CA VAL A 485 -8.92 29.85 -3.00
C VAL A 485 -9.18 29.34 -1.59
N HIS A 486 -8.33 29.72 -0.64
CA HIS A 486 -8.59 29.47 0.77
C HIS A 486 -9.37 30.63 1.36
N VAL A 487 -10.48 30.30 2.00
CA VAL A 487 -11.42 31.27 2.58
C VAL A 487 -11.34 31.19 4.10
N LEU A 488 -11.16 32.34 4.74
CA LEU A 488 -11.28 32.51 6.18
C LEU A 488 -12.49 33.39 6.45
N SER A 489 -13.56 32.81 6.99
CA SER A 489 -14.74 33.58 7.36
C SER A 489 -14.47 34.46 8.58
N ARG A 490 -15.08 35.64 8.61
CA ARG A 490 -15.06 36.55 9.76
C ARG A 490 -15.53 35.86 11.03
N VAL A 491 -16.60 35.06 10.94
CA VAL A 491 -17.14 34.32 12.09
C VAL A 491 -16.08 33.39 12.69
N ASN A 492 -15.32 32.68 11.85
CA ASN A 492 -14.27 31.80 12.33
C ASN A 492 -13.06 32.59 12.86
N PHE A 493 -12.67 33.68 12.19
CA PHE A 493 -11.62 34.58 12.64
C PHE A 493 -11.92 35.19 14.01
N GLN A 494 -13.11 35.75 14.20
CA GLN A 494 -13.58 36.31 15.46
C GLN A 494 -13.65 35.24 16.56
N ARG A 495 -14.05 34.01 16.24
CA ARG A 495 -14.05 32.90 17.21
C ARG A 495 -12.63 32.59 17.72
N VAL A 496 -11.64 32.62 16.83
CA VAL A 496 -10.23 32.38 17.19
C VAL A 496 -9.65 33.53 18.02
N LEU A 497 -10.03 34.78 17.72
CA LEU A 497 -9.55 35.96 18.43
C LEU A 497 -10.38 36.38 19.65
N ALA A 498 -11.56 35.80 19.88
CA ALA A 498 -12.41 36.11 21.03
C ALA A 498 -11.68 36.03 22.40
N PRO A 499 -10.73 35.10 22.63
CA PRO A 499 -9.94 35.06 23.86
C PRO A 499 -8.87 36.16 23.97
N TYR A 500 -8.60 36.91 22.91
CA TYR A 500 -7.51 37.89 22.78
C TYR A 500 -8.04 39.26 22.31
N PRO A 501 -8.91 39.94 23.09
CA PRO A 501 -9.54 41.19 22.68
C PRO A 501 -8.53 42.30 22.36
N ASP A 502 -7.46 42.43 23.13
CA ASP A 502 -6.41 43.45 22.90
C ASP A 502 -5.74 43.29 21.53
N LEU A 503 -5.55 42.03 21.11
CA LEU A 503 -4.96 41.72 19.81
C LEU A 503 -5.93 42.08 18.68
N LEU A 504 -7.22 41.82 18.86
CA LEU A 504 -8.25 42.22 17.90
C LEU A 504 -8.27 43.75 17.74
N THR A 505 -8.26 44.51 18.84
CA THR A 505 -8.20 45.98 18.81
C THR A 505 -6.92 46.48 18.13
N HIS A 506 -5.78 45.84 18.38
CA HIS A 506 -4.54 46.17 17.67
C HIS A 506 -4.67 45.97 16.16
N LEU A 507 -5.24 44.84 15.72
CA LEU A 507 -5.50 44.59 14.30
C LEU A 507 -6.48 45.62 13.70
N GLN A 508 -7.49 46.07 14.47
CA GLN A 508 -8.41 47.12 14.04
C GLN A 508 -7.69 48.43 13.81
N ASN A 509 -6.80 48.83 14.72
CA ASN A 509 -6.01 50.07 14.59
C ASN A 509 -5.07 50.01 13.38
N VAL A 510 -4.45 48.85 13.12
CA VAL A 510 -3.62 48.63 11.93
C VAL A 510 -4.45 48.74 10.64
N ALA A 511 -5.65 48.15 10.62
CA ALA A 511 -6.56 48.24 9.48
C ALA A 511 -7.10 49.68 9.26
N LEU A 512 -7.40 50.41 10.34
CA LEU A 512 -7.84 51.80 10.29
C LEU A 512 -6.75 52.72 9.70
N ALA A 513 -5.52 52.61 10.18
CA ALA A 513 -4.40 53.39 9.65
C ALA A 513 -4.15 53.12 8.16
N PHE A 514 -4.38 51.88 7.72
CA PHE A 514 -4.29 51.51 6.30
C PHE A 514 -5.42 52.14 5.47
N LEU A 515 -6.66 52.14 5.97
CA LEU A 515 -7.80 52.80 5.31
C LEU A 515 -7.61 54.32 5.21
N GLU A 516 -7.11 54.97 6.25
CA GLU A 516 -6.81 56.41 6.24
C GLU A 516 -5.75 56.76 5.18
N GLN A 517 -4.72 55.92 5.05
CA GLN A 517 -3.73 56.08 3.97
C GLN A 517 -4.36 55.94 2.58
N LEU A 518 -5.23 54.95 2.37
CA LEU A 518 -5.90 54.75 1.08
C LEU A 518 -6.81 55.93 0.71
N LEU A 519 -7.60 56.43 1.67
CA LEU A 519 -8.48 57.59 1.47
C LEU A 519 -7.67 58.86 1.14
N SER A 520 -6.56 59.09 1.84
CA SER A 520 -5.71 60.26 1.60
C SER A 520 -5.07 60.26 0.19
N LEU A 521 -4.75 59.07 -0.34
CA LEU A 521 -4.22 58.92 -1.70
C LEU A 521 -5.32 59.10 -2.77
N GLU A 522 -6.57 58.77 -2.44
CA GLU A 522 -7.73 58.97 -3.32
C GLU A 522 -8.08 60.47 -3.43
N GLU A 523 -8.05 61.19 -2.30
CA GLU A 523 -8.27 62.65 -2.25
C GLU A 523 -7.17 63.46 -2.95
N ALA A 524 -5.92 62.96 -2.97
CA ALA A 524 -4.80 63.62 -3.64
C ALA A 524 -4.85 63.52 -5.19
N GLY A 525 -5.77 62.73 -5.76
CA GLY A 525 -5.84 62.50 -7.20
C GLY A 525 -4.65 61.74 -7.78
N GLU A 526 -3.72 61.28 -6.95
CA GLU A 526 -2.53 60.48 -7.29
C GLU A 526 -2.83 58.97 -7.26
N LEU A 527 -4.09 58.57 -7.10
CA LEU A 527 -4.51 57.18 -7.10
C LEU A 527 -4.50 56.58 -8.51
N ASP A 528 -3.33 56.55 -9.14
CA ASP A 528 -3.11 55.63 -10.25
C ASP A 528 -3.21 54.21 -9.66
N PHE A 529 -3.98 53.31 -10.27
CA PHE A 529 -4.16 51.98 -9.68
C PHE A 529 -2.90 51.10 -9.75
N SER A 530 -1.90 51.51 -10.55
CA SER A 530 -0.52 50.99 -10.48
C SER A 530 0.15 51.35 -9.14
N THR A 531 -0.19 52.50 -8.56
CA THR A 531 0.20 52.89 -7.21
C THR A 531 -0.53 52.08 -6.14
N LEU A 532 -1.79 51.66 -6.32
CA LEU A 532 -2.47 50.68 -5.44
C LEU A 532 -1.84 49.28 -5.48
N ALA A 533 -1.34 48.86 -6.64
CA ALA A 533 -0.50 47.67 -6.75
C ALA A 533 0.89 47.85 -6.10
N SER A 534 1.37 49.09 -5.93
CA SER A 534 2.63 49.42 -5.26
C SER A 534 2.48 49.71 -3.76
N VAL A 535 1.31 50.19 -3.33
CA VAL A 535 0.88 50.39 -1.94
C VAL A 535 0.39 49.03 -1.44
N LYS A 536 1.35 48.12 -1.31
CA LYS A 536 1.30 46.89 -0.49
C LYS A 536 0.18 45.87 -0.74
N ILE A 537 -0.41 45.83 -1.93
CA ILE A 537 -0.82 44.51 -2.47
C ILE A 537 0.47 43.88 -2.98
N ASN A 538 1.12 43.05 -2.16
CA ASN A 538 2.46 42.55 -2.45
C ASN A 538 2.48 41.66 -3.73
N ILE A 539 2.73 42.26 -4.90
CA ILE A 539 3.03 41.56 -6.18
C ILE A 539 4.55 41.34 -6.34
N SER A 540 5.31 41.27 -5.24
CA SER A 540 6.77 41.08 -5.30
C SER A 540 7.26 39.76 -4.69
N SER A 541 6.68 38.63 -5.11
CA SER A 541 7.40 37.36 -5.03
C SER A 541 6.96 36.34 -6.08
N ILE A 542 7.35 36.55 -7.34
CA ILE A 542 7.90 35.55 -8.28
C ILE A 542 8.41 36.36 -9.50
N LYS A 543 9.66 36.85 -9.43
CA LYS A 543 10.44 37.10 -10.63
C LYS A 543 11.19 35.80 -10.97
N THR A 544 10.65 35.11 -11.96
CA THR A 544 11.41 34.45 -13.04
C THR A 544 12.83 33.99 -12.70
N ARG A 545 12.98 32.70 -12.40
CA ARG A 545 14.17 31.95 -12.80
C ARG A 545 13.94 31.42 -14.22
N ARG A 546 14.10 32.28 -15.22
CA ARG A 546 14.50 31.84 -16.56
C ARG A 546 16.03 31.73 -16.51
N ARG A 547 16.54 30.50 -16.54
CA ARG A 547 17.88 30.20 -17.04
C ARG A 547 17.67 29.34 -18.26
N ASP A 548 18.27 29.80 -19.34
CA ASP A 548 18.72 29.12 -20.57
C ASP A 548 18.42 27.62 -20.70
#